data_AF-B8CDW2-F1
#
_entry.id   AF-B8CDW2-F1
#
_cell.length_a   1.000
_cell.length_b   1.000
_cell.length_c   1.000
_cell.angle_alpha   90.00
_cell.angle_beta   90.00
_cell.angle_gamma   90.00
#
_symmetry.space_group_name_H-M   'P 1'
#
loop_
_entity.id
_entity.type
_entity.pdbx_description
1 polymer ?
#
loop_
_entity_poly.entity_id
_entity_poly.type
_entity_poly.pdbx_seq_one_letter_code
_entity_poly.pdbx_strand_id
1 'polypeptide(L)'
;MATQDSLPITIEPISSNEAPPTNKSRLSVASKMYDINGDGELDDAEKMIKSMDKSGRGYLKNEEVYALMQDHIKTQQQLFRSNKIMAGLIAFVVLLALSNLGTSLAAAYLAKDTTTNESAELVDTNTREIISTQSASDSFQIKRNAYNENPVRKLCTKDENGEINCETDSYLQMSEEEGQSMIKKCKKEMTVTLTRTWHDGSETHTSICGPNMSGTFSNNRVSSTGNGITITPLAEGGYSLSGDELTRYEGDVCDTTFDCDGGLECKEDDEAISLCQSRCRKLRFGPSRLQPCLDECVLYSCQTVASDA
;
A
#
# COMPACT_ATOMS: atom_id res chain seq x y z
N MET A 1 -11.19 4.42 13.16
CA MET A 1 -10.62 5.12 14.33
C MET A 1 -9.86 6.34 13.81
N ALA A 2 -10.53 7.49 13.76
CA ALA A 2 -10.01 8.85 13.58
C ALA A 2 -11.23 9.77 13.51
N THR A 3 -11.72 10.22 14.66
CA THR A 3 -12.78 11.22 14.79
C THR A 3 -12.19 12.60 14.52
N GLN A 4 -12.61 13.24 13.43
CA GLN A 4 -12.29 14.65 13.18
C GLN A 4 -13.28 15.53 13.93
N ASP A 5 -12.75 16.20 14.95
CA ASP A 5 -13.42 17.26 15.70
C ASP A 5 -13.77 18.43 14.78
N SER A 6 -15.06 18.74 14.74
CA SER A 6 -15.64 19.87 14.03
C SER A 6 -15.58 21.09 14.93
N LEU A 7 -14.88 22.14 14.48
CA LEU A 7 -14.87 23.44 15.14
C LEU A 7 -16.21 24.16 14.94
N PRO A 8 -16.77 24.80 15.98
CA PRO A 8 -18.01 25.56 15.86
C PRO A 8 -17.76 26.91 15.19
N ILE A 9 -18.50 27.20 14.12
CA ILE A 9 -18.57 28.52 13.49
C ILE A 9 -19.51 29.39 14.33
N THR A 10 -18.94 30.28 15.14
CA THR A 10 -19.68 31.33 15.86
C THR A 10 -19.99 32.47 14.90
N ILE A 11 -21.27 32.64 14.57
CA ILE A 11 -21.76 33.79 13.81
C ILE A 11 -22.03 34.91 14.82
N GLU A 12 -21.21 35.97 14.79
CA GLU A 12 -21.49 37.19 15.53
C GLU A 12 -22.63 37.98 14.86
N PRO A 13 -23.59 38.53 15.62
CA PRO A 13 -24.59 39.43 15.08
C PRO A 13 -23.95 40.77 14.70
N ILE A 14 -24.16 41.20 13.45
CA ILE A 14 -23.75 42.52 12.96
C ILE A 14 -24.51 43.59 13.76
N SER A 15 -23.77 44.24 14.66
CA SER A 15 -24.18 45.39 15.44
C SER A 15 -24.54 46.55 14.52
N SER A 16 -25.81 46.95 14.54
CA SER A 16 -26.32 48.16 13.92
C SER A 16 -25.78 49.38 14.68
N ASN A 17 -24.64 49.92 14.23
CA ASN A 17 -24.14 51.21 14.66
C ASN A 17 -25.00 52.32 14.05
N GLU A 18 -25.89 52.88 14.87
CA GLU A 18 -26.59 54.13 14.61
C GLU A 18 -25.58 55.28 14.69
N ALA A 19 -25.30 55.91 13.55
CA ALA A 19 -24.38 57.04 13.44
C ALA A 19 -25.01 58.33 14.01
N PRO A 20 -24.21 59.26 14.55
CA PRO A 20 -24.70 60.53 15.11
C PRO A 20 -25.27 61.44 14.02
N PRO A 21 -26.20 62.36 14.33
CA PRO A 21 -26.81 63.24 13.35
C PRO A 21 -25.73 64.15 12.74
N THR A 22 -25.36 63.86 11.50
CA THR A 22 -24.46 64.68 10.70
C THR A 22 -25.13 66.02 10.43
N ASN A 23 -24.42 67.09 10.79
CA ASN A 23 -24.77 68.46 10.46
C ASN A 23 -25.24 68.54 8.99
N LYS A 24 -26.52 68.83 8.78
CA LYS A 24 -27.15 68.91 7.45
C LYS A 24 -26.49 70.01 6.64
N SER A 25 -25.43 69.65 5.94
CA SER A 25 -24.83 70.46 4.88
C SER A 25 -25.92 70.70 3.86
N ARG A 26 -26.40 71.95 3.76
CA ARG A 26 -27.44 72.32 2.79
C ARG A 26 -26.95 71.90 1.40
N LEU A 27 -27.69 71.00 0.75
CA LEU A 27 -27.42 70.57 -0.61
C LEU A 27 -27.20 71.80 -1.51
N SER A 28 -26.20 71.73 -2.38
CA SER A 28 -25.97 72.78 -3.36
C SER A 28 -27.21 72.96 -4.23
N VAL A 29 -27.48 74.19 -4.69
CA VAL A 29 -28.68 74.54 -5.46
C VAL A 29 -28.90 73.60 -6.66
N ALA A 30 -27.83 73.15 -7.29
CA ALA A 30 -27.87 72.16 -8.37
C ALA A 30 -28.26 70.75 -7.90
N SER A 31 -27.83 70.31 -6.71
CA SER A 31 -28.19 68.99 -6.17
C SER A 31 -29.66 68.90 -5.76
N LYS A 32 -30.25 70.02 -5.34
CA LYS A 32 -31.66 70.10 -4.94
C LYS A 32 -32.65 69.87 -6.10
N MET A 33 -32.20 69.94 -7.36
CA MET A 33 -33.05 69.61 -8.52
C MET A 33 -33.19 68.11 -8.76
N TYR A 34 -32.33 67.29 -8.17
CA TYR A 34 -32.36 65.83 -8.33
C TYR A 34 -32.92 65.11 -7.11
N ASP A 35 -33.27 65.85 -6.05
CA ASP A 35 -33.96 65.37 -4.84
C ASP A 35 -35.46 65.29 -5.17
N ILE A 36 -35.92 64.09 -5.58
CA ILE A 36 -37.29 63.84 -6.04
C ILE A 36 -38.23 63.70 -4.85
N ASN A 37 -37.74 63.13 -3.74
CA ASN A 37 -38.55 62.85 -2.57
C ASN A 37 -38.60 64.04 -1.57
N GLY A 38 -37.72 65.04 -1.72
CA GLY A 38 -37.66 66.25 -0.91
C GLY A 38 -37.07 66.05 0.49
N ASP A 39 -36.34 64.95 0.73
CA ASP A 39 -35.80 64.62 2.05
C ASP A 39 -34.52 65.39 2.41
N GLY A 40 -33.92 66.08 1.42
CA GLY A 40 -32.72 66.90 1.58
C GLY A 40 -31.42 66.11 1.55
N GLU A 41 -31.46 64.82 1.17
CA GLU A 41 -30.33 63.99 0.82
C GLU A 41 -30.51 63.50 -0.63
N LEU A 42 -29.47 62.90 -1.23
CA LEU A 42 -29.64 62.20 -2.50
C LEU A 42 -29.41 60.72 -2.25
N ASP A 43 -30.40 59.90 -2.53
CA ASP A 43 -30.24 58.46 -2.52
C ASP A 43 -29.28 58.01 -3.65
N ASP A 44 -28.89 56.74 -3.66
CA ASP A 44 -27.93 56.25 -4.65
C ASP A 44 -28.46 56.34 -6.09
N ALA A 45 -29.79 56.29 -6.28
CA ALA A 45 -30.42 56.44 -7.59
C ALA A 45 -30.39 57.91 -8.05
N GLU A 46 -30.72 58.86 -7.18
CA GLU A 46 -30.68 60.30 -7.43
C GLU A 46 -29.24 60.78 -7.66
N LYS A 47 -28.26 60.25 -6.92
CA LYS A 47 -26.83 60.48 -7.18
C LYS A 47 -26.43 59.96 -8.55
N MET A 48 -26.92 58.79 -8.94
CA MET A 48 -26.64 58.21 -10.26
C MET A 48 -27.23 59.06 -11.38
N ILE A 49 -28.50 59.48 -11.25
CA ILE A 49 -29.21 60.40 -12.16
C ILE A 49 -28.42 61.71 -12.31
N LYS A 50 -27.99 62.31 -11.20
CA LYS A 50 -27.17 63.51 -11.19
C LYS A 50 -25.81 63.30 -11.88
N SER A 51 -25.19 62.14 -11.70
CA SER A 51 -23.88 61.83 -12.33
C SER A 51 -23.96 61.64 -13.84
N MET A 52 -25.14 61.23 -14.36
CA MET A 52 -25.37 61.07 -15.79
C MET A 52 -25.67 62.39 -16.50
N ASP A 53 -26.26 63.37 -15.80
CA ASP A 53 -26.46 64.72 -16.34
C ASP A 53 -25.14 65.53 -16.33
N LYS A 54 -24.30 65.25 -17.33
CA LYS A 54 -23.04 65.99 -17.56
C LYS A 54 -23.25 67.47 -17.88
N SER A 55 -24.47 67.85 -18.25
CA SER A 55 -24.82 69.22 -18.62
C SER A 55 -25.28 70.07 -17.42
N GLY A 56 -25.54 69.45 -16.26
CA GLY A 56 -25.96 70.15 -15.04
C GLY A 56 -27.27 70.92 -15.20
N ARG A 57 -28.19 70.42 -16.04
CA ARG A 57 -29.45 71.09 -16.36
C ARG A 57 -30.59 70.73 -15.41
N GLY A 58 -30.41 69.71 -14.58
CA GLY A 58 -31.43 69.25 -13.64
C GLY A 58 -32.43 68.27 -14.24
N TYR A 59 -32.19 67.77 -15.46
CA TYR A 59 -33.04 66.76 -16.10
C TYR A 59 -32.21 65.92 -17.08
N LEU A 60 -32.54 64.62 -17.19
CA LEU A 60 -31.94 63.75 -18.20
C LEU A 60 -32.65 63.89 -19.53
N LYS A 61 -31.88 63.75 -20.61
CA LYS A 61 -32.48 63.60 -21.94
C LYS A 61 -33.04 62.19 -22.12
N ASN A 62 -34.02 62.06 -23.02
CA ASN A 62 -34.59 60.77 -23.39
C ASN A 62 -33.54 59.73 -23.82
N GLU A 63 -32.43 60.15 -24.45
CA GLU A 63 -31.36 59.23 -24.83
C GLU A 63 -30.64 58.61 -23.61
N GLU A 64 -30.41 59.40 -22.57
CA GLU A 64 -29.73 58.96 -21.34
C GLU A 64 -30.66 58.08 -20.49
N VAL A 65 -31.95 58.42 -20.45
CA VAL A 65 -32.98 57.58 -19.82
C VAL A 65 -33.07 56.21 -20.51
N TYR A 66 -32.98 56.18 -21.84
CA TYR A 66 -32.98 54.93 -22.60
C TYR A 66 -31.73 54.08 -22.32
N ALA A 67 -30.56 54.71 -22.23
CA ALA A 67 -29.31 54.03 -21.88
C ALA A 67 -29.36 53.40 -20.48
N LEU A 68 -29.88 54.14 -19.48
CA LEU A 68 -30.09 53.62 -18.13
C LEU A 68 -31.00 52.39 -18.12
N MET A 69 -32.12 52.45 -18.84
CA MET A 69 -33.07 51.33 -18.88
C MET A 69 -32.46 50.10 -19.57
N GLN A 70 -31.65 50.31 -20.62
CA GLN A 70 -30.97 49.23 -21.31
C GLN A 70 -29.92 48.53 -20.41
N ASP A 71 -29.20 49.29 -19.58
CA ASP A 71 -28.24 48.73 -18.63
C ASP A 71 -28.94 47.96 -17.49
N HIS A 72 -30.11 48.41 -17.04
CA HIS A 72 -30.94 47.63 -16.12
C HIS A 72 -31.36 46.28 -16.71
N ILE A 73 -31.77 46.24 -17.98
CA ILE A 73 -32.16 44.99 -18.66
C ILE A 73 -30.96 44.05 -18.80
N LYS A 74 -29.77 44.56 -19.17
CA LYS A 74 -28.55 43.75 -19.27
C LYS A 74 -28.14 43.17 -17.92
N THR A 75 -28.21 43.98 -16.85
CA THR A 75 -27.85 43.55 -15.50
C THR A 75 -28.79 42.45 -15.01
N GLN A 76 -30.10 42.59 -15.24
CA GLN A 76 -31.05 41.53 -14.90
C GLN A 76 -30.80 40.22 -15.66
N GLN A 77 -30.47 40.29 -16.95
CA GLN A 77 -30.13 39.08 -17.73
C GLN A 77 -28.87 38.37 -17.21
N GLN A 78 -27.88 39.13 -16.73
CA GLN A 78 -26.69 38.56 -16.11
C GLN A 78 -27.02 37.85 -14.79
N LEU A 79 -27.90 38.43 -13.96
CA LEU A 79 -28.37 37.81 -12.72
C LEU A 79 -29.15 36.50 -12.97
N PHE A 80 -29.98 36.45 -14.03
CA PHE A 80 -30.66 35.22 -14.41
C PHE A 80 -29.69 34.13 -14.88
N ARG A 81 -28.63 34.50 -15.61
CA ARG A 81 -27.58 33.55 -16.00
C ARG A 81 -26.78 33.07 -14.80
N SER A 82 -26.40 33.96 -13.87
CA SER A 82 -25.66 33.57 -12.67
C SER A 82 -26.48 32.67 -11.75
N ASN A 83 -27.78 32.94 -11.59
CA ASN A 83 -28.67 32.07 -10.81
C ASN A 83 -28.78 30.67 -11.40
N LYS A 84 -28.82 30.54 -12.73
CA LYS A 84 -28.84 29.24 -13.40
C LYS A 84 -27.55 28.45 -13.20
N ILE A 85 -26.40 29.13 -13.26
CA ILE A 85 -25.08 28.51 -13.01
C ILE A 85 -24.95 28.11 -11.54
N MET A 86 -25.36 28.98 -10.61
CA MET A 86 -25.32 28.72 -9.17
C MET A 86 -26.22 27.54 -8.78
N ALA A 87 -27.43 27.45 -9.34
CA ALA A 87 -28.31 26.30 -9.13
C ALA A 87 -27.68 25.00 -9.68
N GLY A 88 -27.00 25.06 -10.82
CA GLY A 88 -26.26 23.93 -11.37
C GLY A 88 -25.10 23.47 -10.47
N LEU A 89 -24.33 24.40 -9.90
CA LEU A 89 -23.26 24.09 -8.96
C LEU A 89 -23.78 23.44 -7.68
N ILE A 90 -24.88 23.94 -7.11
CA ILE A 90 -25.50 23.36 -5.91
C ILE A 90 -25.97 21.93 -6.21
N ALA A 91 -26.64 21.70 -7.34
CA ALA A 91 -27.07 20.37 -7.73
C ALA A 91 -25.88 19.42 -7.92
N PHE A 92 -24.78 19.90 -8.52
CA PHE A 92 -23.57 19.11 -8.70
C PHE A 92 -22.91 18.73 -7.38
N VAL A 93 -22.84 19.65 -6.41
CA VAL A 93 -22.31 19.38 -5.06
C VAL A 93 -23.15 18.32 -4.34
N VAL A 94 -24.48 18.40 -4.42
CA VAL A 94 -25.37 17.38 -3.84
C VAL A 94 -25.15 16.01 -4.51
N LEU A 95 -25.01 15.97 -5.83
CA LEU A 95 -24.73 14.72 -6.55
C LEU A 95 -23.39 14.13 -6.13
N LEU A 96 -22.36 14.97 -5.97
CA LEU A 96 -21.04 14.54 -5.53
C LEU A 96 -21.07 14.01 -4.08
N ALA A 97 -21.84 14.64 -3.19
CA ALA A 97 -22.06 14.15 -1.83
C ALA A 97 -22.79 12.79 -1.83
N LEU A 98 -23.82 12.62 -2.66
CA LEU A 98 -24.53 11.35 -2.81
C LEU A 98 -23.62 10.23 -3.36
N SER A 99 -22.71 10.54 -4.28
CA SER A 99 -21.73 9.59 -4.79
C SER A 99 -20.81 9.08 -3.67
N ASN A 100 -20.28 10.00 -2.86
CA ASN A 100 -19.40 9.66 -1.74
C ASN A 100 -20.14 8.85 -0.65
N LEU A 101 -21.42 9.16 -0.42
CA LEU A 101 -22.29 8.38 0.46
C LEU A 101 -22.49 6.95 -0.08
N GLY A 102 -22.75 6.81 -1.39
CA GLY A 102 -22.94 5.52 -2.05
C GLY A 102 -21.70 4.62 -1.95
N THR A 103 -20.50 5.16 -2.22
CA THR A 103 -19.25 4.41 -2.07
C THR A 103 -19.02 3.96 -0.62
N SER A 104 -19.32 4.82 0.35
CA SER A 104 -19.17 4.49 1.77
C SER A 104 -20.13 3.38 2.22
N LEU A 105 -21.39 3.42 1.75
CA LEU A 105 -22.38 2.38 2.03
C LEU A 105 -22.02 1.05 1.36
N ALA A 106 -21.53 1.07 0.11
CA ALA A 106 -21.06 -0.12 -0.57
C ALA A 106 -19.88 -0.78 0.17
N ALA A 107 -18.91 0.03 0.61
CA ALA A 107 -17.78 -0.45 1.42
C ALA A 107 -18.23 -1.03 2.76
N ALA A 108 -19.18 -0.38 3.44
CA ALA A 108 -19.73 -0.87 4.71
C ALA A 108 -20.53 -2.17 4.55
N TYR A 109 -21.27 -2.31 3.45
CA TYR A 109 -22.00 -3.54 3.14
C TYR A 109 -21.04 -4.71 2.88
N LEU A 110 -19.99 -4.49 2.06
CA LEU A 110 -18.94 -5.49 1.82
C LEU A 110 -18.21 -5.87 3.11
N ALA A 111 -17.89 -4.90 3.97
CA ALA A 111 -17.22 -5.14 5.24
C ALA A 111 -18.09 -5.96 6.24
N LYS A 112 -19.42 -5.88 6.13
CA LYS A 112 -20.34 -6.67 6.97
C LYS A 112 -20.31 -8.15 6.63
N ASP A 113 -20.14 -8.48 5.35
CA ASP A 113 -20.13 -9.85 4.87
C ASP A 113 -18.74 -10.53 4.99
N THR A 114 -17.72 -9.77 5.40
CA THR A 114 -16.38 -10.30 5.72
C THR A 114 -16.13 -10.32 7.23
N THR A 115 -15.77 -11.47 7.78
CA THR A 115 -15.30 -11.61 9.16
C THR A 115 -13.86 -12.14 9.18
N THR A 116 -13.14 -11.97 10.28
CA THR A 116 -11.79 -12.53 10.43
C THR A 116 -11.85 -13.85 11.20
N ASN A 117 -11.20 -14.90 10.70
CA ASN A 117 -11.02 -16.14 11.45
C ASN A 117 -9.91 -16.01 12.51
N GLU A 118 -9.73 -17.01 13.37
CA GLU A 118 -8.66 -17.09 14.38
C GLU A 118 -7.25 -16.92 13.78
N SER A 119 -7.08 -17.30 12.51
CA SER A 119 -5.84 -17.11 11.74
C SER A 119 -5.68 -15.71 11.10
N ALA A 120 -6.51 -14.73 11.48
CA ALA A 120 -6.56 -13.38 10.90
C ALA A 120 -6.83 -13.31 9.38
N GLU A 121 -7.34 -14.39 8.79
CA GLU A 121 -7.75 -14.46 7.38
C GLU A 121 -9.18 -13.88 7.20
N LEU A 122 -9.41 -13.13 6.12
CA LEU A 122 -10.74 -12.63 5.74
C LEU A 122 -11.58 -13.78 5.19
N VAL A 123 -12.68 -14.08 5.86
CA VAL A 123 -13.63 -15.13 5.47
C VAL A 123 -15.03 -14.54 5.28
N ASP A 124 -15.77 -15.08 4.32
CA ASP A 124 -17.19 -14.82 4.15
C ASP A 124 -17.95 -15.27 5.40
N THR A 125 -18.77 -14.39 5.96
CA THR A 125 -19.59 -14.70 7.14
C THR A 125 -20.60 -15.82 6.88
N ASN A 126 -21.10 -15.96 5.66
CA ASN A 126 -22.15 -16.93 5.30
C ASN A 126 -21.59 -18.29 4.88
N THR A 127 -20.58 -18.30 4.01
CA THR A 127 -20.02 -19.55 3.47
C THR A 127 -18.85 -20.08 4.30
N ARG A 128 -18.29 -19.26 5.21
CA ARG A 128 -17.00 -19.50 5.89
C ARG A 128 -15.86 -19.79 4.90
N GLU A 129 -16.03 -19.42 3.64
CA GLU A 129 -14.98 -19.52 2.66
C GLU A 129 -14.06 -18.31 2.77
N ILE A 130 -12.77 -18.55 2.62
CA ILE A 130 -11.75 -17.50 2.66
C ILE A 130 -11.97 -16.61 1.44
N ILE A 131 -12.43 -15.38 1.66
CA ILE A 131 -12.47 -14.32 0.65
C ILE A 131 -11.08 -13.70 0.68
N SER A 132 -10.13 -14.41 0.10
CA SER A 132 -8.76 -13.93 0.02
C SER A 132 -8.70 -12.84 -1.03
N THR A 133 -8.33 -11.62 -0.64
CA THR A 133 -7.84 -10.62 -1.60
C THR A 133 -6.57 -11.19 -2.24
N GLN A 134 -6.41 -11.06 -3.57
CA GLN A 134 -5.28 -11.62 -4.35
C GLN A 134 -3.87 -11.32 -3.79
N SER A 135 -3.76 -10.41 -2.82
CA SER A 135 -2.56 -10.03 -2.09
C SER A 135 -2.23 -10.86 -0.84
N ALA A 136 -3.04 -11.85 -0.45
CA ALA A 136 -2.67 -12.75 0.65
C ALA A 136 -1.60 -13.75 0.16
N SER A 137 -0.34 -13.41 0.39
CA SER A 137 0.78 -14.33 0.22
C SER A 137 1.02 -15.08 1.52
N ASP A 138 0.97 -16.41 1.49
CA ASP A 138 1.37 -17.23 2.63
C ASP A 138 2.81 -17.67 2.52
N SER A 139 3.55 -17.55 3.63
CA SER A 139 4.92 -18.00 3.76
C SER A 139 5.00 -19.26 4.61
N PHE A 140 5.57 -20.33 4.07
CA PHE A 140 5.84 -21.57 4.81
C PHE A 140 7.33 -21.71 5.07
N GLN A 141 7.71 -22.01 6.32
CA GLN A 141 9.12 -22.26 6.64
C GLN A 141 9.50 -23.70 6.27
N ILE A 142 10.56 -23.85 5.48
CA ILE A 142 11.11 -25.17 5.15
C ILE A 142 12.32 -25.48 6.03
N LYS A 143 12.41 -26.72 6.48
CA LYS A 143 13.54 -27.21 7.26
C LYS A 143 14.22 -28.35 6.51
N ARG A 144 15.54 -28.39 6.56
CA ARG A 144 16.29 -29.54 6.05
C ARG A 144 16.20 -30.65 7.09
N ASN A 145 15.69 -31.81 6.70
CA ASN A 145 15.76 -32.99 7.54
C ASN A 145 16.99 -33.80 7.12
N ALA A 146 17.85 -34.10 8.09
CA ALA A 146 18.93 -35.06 7.90
C ALA A 146 18.44 -36.40 8.45
N TYR A 147 18.45 -37.45 7.63
CA TYR A 147 18.13 -38.81 8.07
C TYR A 147 19.16 -39.25 9.12
N ASN A 148 18.97 -38.89 10.40
CA ASN A 148 19.70 -39.43 11.55
C ASN A 148 18.92 -39.13 12.83
N GLU A 149 18.59 -40.16 13.60
CA GLU A 149 17.91 -40.11 14.91
C GLU A 149 18.69 -39.37 16.01
N ASN A 150 19.81 -38.71 15.69
CA ASN A 150 20.60 -37.91 16.61
C ASN A 150 21.21 -36.67 15.91
N PRO A 151 20.82 -35.44 16.28
CA PRO A 151 21.22 -34.21 15.59
C PRO A 151 22.69 -33.77 15.82
N VAL A 152 23.60 -34.67 16.24
CA VAL A 152 24.97 -34.28 16.65
C VAL A 152 26.09 -35.12 16.03
N ARG A 153 25.82 -36.14 15.22
CA ARG A 153 26.91 -36.87 14.55
C ARG A 153 26.52 -37.27 13.12
N LYS A 154 27.29 -36.77 12.15
CA LYS A 154 27.40 -37.35 10.80
C LYS A 154 27.68 -38.85 10.96
N LEU A 155 26.65 -39.69 10.82
CA LEU A 155 26.82 -41.14 10.74
C LEU A 155 27.19 -41.45 9.30
N CYS A 156 28.49 -41.45 9.05
CA CYS A 156 29.01 -41.99 7.80
C CYS A 156 28.96 -43.52 7.87
N THR A 157 28.42 -44.14 6.84
CA THR A 157 28.43 -45.58 6.69
C THR A 157 29.76 -45.98 6.06
N LYS A 158 30.41 -47.00 6.63
CA LYS A 158 31.64 -47.55 6.07
C LYS A 158 31.25 -48.64 5.09
N ASP A 159 31.62 -48.50 3.83
CA ASP A 159 31.37 -49.52 2.82
C ASP A 159 32.24 -50.78 3.06
N GLU A 160 31.99 -51.84 2.29
CA GLU A 160 32.75 -53.10 2.40
C GLU A 160 34.25 -52.94 2.06
N ASN A 161 34.63 -51.86 1.37
CA ASN A 161 36.01 -51.52 1.01
C ASN A 161 36.71 -50.67 2.08
N GLY A 162 35.97 -50.23 3.10
CA GLY A 162 36.47 -49.41 4.18
C GLY A 162 36.42 -47.90 3.93
N GLU A 163 35.79 -47.48 2.84
CA GLU A 163 35.54 -46.10 2.47
C GLU A 163 34.34 -45.55 3.27
N ILE A 164 34.50 -44.37 3.82
CA ILE A 164 33.53 -43.75 4.71
C ILE A 164 32.62 -42.89 3.84
N ASN A 165 31.45 -43.42 3.45
CA ASN A 165 30.45 -42.66 2.70
C ASN A 165 29.55 -41.89 3.69
N CYS A 166 29.62 -40.56 3.61
CA CYS A 166 28.79 -39.66 4.42
C CYS A 166 27.63 -39.06 3.63
N GLU A 167 27.31 -39.55 2.43
CA GLU A 167 26.11 -39.17 1.67
C GLU A 167 24.86 -39.71 2.37
N THR A 168 24.44 -39.03 3.42
CA THR A 168 23.05 -39.06 3.83
C THR A 168 22.30 -38.09 2.93
N ASP A 169 21.41 -38.62 2.08
CA ASP A 169 20.46 -37.84 1.29
C ASP A 169 19.75 -36.84 2.22
N SER A 170 20.11 -35.56 2.11
CA SER A 170 19.43 -34.50 2.83
C SER A 170 18.41 -33.85 1.92
N TYR A 171 17.17 -33.80 2.36
CA TYR A 171 16.08 -33.20 1.60
C TYR A 171 15.40 -32.11 2.41
N LEU A 172 14.76 -31.19 1.69
CA LEU A 172 13.92 -30.17 2.30
C LEU A 172 12.58 -30.81 2.65
N GLN A 173 12.17 -30.67 3.91
CA GLN A 173 10.92 -31.24 4.42
C GLN A 173 10.01 -30.13 4.97
N MET A 174 8.71 -30.39 4.85
CA MET A 174 7.66 -29.67 5.56
C MET A 174 6.70 -30.66 6.24
N SER A 175 6.01 -30.20 7.28
CA SER A 175 5.02 -31.03 7.98
C SER A 175 3.85 -31.39 7.07
N GLU A 176 3.11 -32.44 7.41
CA GLU A 176 1.95 -32.86 6.63
C GLU A 176 0.86 -31.78 6.62
N GLU A 177 0.63 -31.12 7.74
CA GLU A 177 -0.36 -30.05 7.87
C GLU A 177 0.00 -28.84 7.00
N GLU A 178 1.25 -28.37 7.07
CA GLU A 178 1.74 -27.26 6.24
C GLU A 178 1.68 -27.61 4.76
N GLY A 179 2.10 -28.82 4.39
CA GLY A 179 2.07 -29.27 3.00
C GLY A 179 0.65 -29.38 2.46
N GLN A 180 -0.29 -29.98 3.19
CA GLN A 180 -1.69 -30.04 2.77
C GLN A 180 -2.32 -28.64 2.63
N SER A 181 -2.03 -27.75 3.58
CA SER A 181 -2.48 -26.35 3.54
C SER A 181 -1.95 -25.66 2.30
N MET A 182 -0.65 -25.75 2.05
CA MET A 182 0.02 -25.20 0.89
C MET A 182 -0.56 -25.73 -0.44
N ILE A 183 -0.76 -27.05 -0.58
CA ILE A 183 -1.36 -27.67 -1.77
C ILE A 183 -2.78 -27.11 -2.00
N LYS A 184 -3.58 -27.00 -0.94
CA LYS A 184 -4.93 -26.44 -1.00
C LYS A 184 -4.91 -24.97 -1.42
N LYS A 185 -3.94 -24.19 -0.92
CA LYS A 185 -3.76 -22.78 -1.28
C LYS A 185 -3.36 -22.63 -2.76
N CYS A 186 -2.42 -23.45 -3.25
CA CYS A 186 -2.05 -23.45 -4.66
C CYS A 186 -3.19 -23.85 -5.60
N LYS A 187 -4.04 -24.82 -5.23
CA LYS A 187 -5.22 -25.19 -6.03
C LYS A 187 -6.25 -24.08 -6.17
N LYS A 188 -6.24 -23.12 -5.26
CA LYS A 188 -7.09 -21.92 -5.27
C LYS A 188 -6.44 -20.74 -5.99
N GLU A 189 -5.35 -20.98 -6.75
CA GLU A 189 -4.60 -19.94 -7.46
C GLU A 189 -4.03 -18.83 -6.55
N MET A 190 -3.88 -19.12 -5.25
CA MET A 190 -3.27 -18.19 -4.31
C MET A 190 -1.74 -18.23 -4.41
N THR A 191 -1.10 -17.11 -4.07
CA THR A 191 0.37 -17.03 -4.08
C THR A 191 0.93 -17.68 -2.83
N VAL A 192 1.76 -18.70 -3.01
CA VAL A 192 2.45 -19.41 -1.93
C VAL A 192 3.94 -19.21 -2.08
N THR A 193 4.60 -18.81 -0.99
CA THR A 193 6.04 -18.59 -0.95
C THR A 193 6.67 -19.50 0.11
N LEU A 194 7.75 -20.18 -0.23
CA LEU A 194 8.61 -20.88 0.73
C LEU A 194 9.61 -19.88 1.28
N THR A 195 9.81 -19.90 2.59
CA THR A 195 10.86 -19.12 3.24
C THR A 195 11.83 -20.10 3.87
N ARG A 196 13.12 -19.91 3.57
CA ARG A 196 14.21 -20.62 4.22
C ARG A 196 15.11 -19.63 4.89
N THR A 197 15.40 -19.85 6.17
CA THR A 197 16.39 -19.11 6.93
C THR A 197 17.69 -19.91 6.94
N TRP A 198 18.80 -19.26 6.60
CA TRP A 198 20.13 -19.84 6.53
C TRP A 198 20.87 -19.66 7.87
N HIS A 199 22.01 -20.35 8.03
CA HIS A 199 22.82 -20.26 9.26
C HIS A 199 23.31 -18.83 9.56
N ASP A 200 23.52 -18.01 8.54
CA ASP A 200 23.93 -16.60 8.66
C ASP A 200 22.77 -15.66 9.02
N GLY A 201 21.56 -16.19 9.17
CA GLY A 201 20.33 -15.45 9.44
C GLY A 201 19.70 -14.79 8.22
N SER A 202 20.28 -14.95 7.03
CA SER A 202 19.64 -14.50 5.80
C SER A 202 18.41 -15.36 5.49
N GLU A 203 17.47 -14.80 4.72
CA GLU A 203 16.26 -15.50 4.29
C GLU A 203 16.19 -15.53 2.76
N THR A 204 15.84 -16.69 2.21
CA THR A 204 15.49 -16.84 0.79
C THR A 204 14.01 -17.14 0.65
N HIS A 205 13.36 -16.42 -0.26
CA HIS A 205 11.94 -16.57 -0.56
C HIS A 205 11.76 -17.14 -1.97
N THR A 206 11.05 -18.25 -2.09
CA THR A 206 10.80 -18.93 -3.37
C THR A 206 9.30 -19.12 -3.59
N SER A 207 8.74 -18.46 -4.61
CA SER A 207 7.32 -18.60 -4.93
C SER A 207 7.05 -19.93 -5.65
N ILE A 208 6.14 -20.75 -5.10
CA ILE A 208 5.82 -22.07 -5.66
C ILE A 208 4.69 -21.97 -6.70
N CYS A 209 3.67 -21.19 -6.37
CA CYS A 209 2.45 -21.05 -7.16
C CYS A 209 1.90 -19.63 -6.98
N GLY A 210 1.12 -19.18 -7.96
CA GLY A 210 0.47 -17.88 -8.01
C GLY A 210 -0.41 -17.76 -9.26
N PRO A 211 -1.16 -16.66 -9.43
CA PRO A 211 -2.20 -16.51 -10.46
C PRO A 211 -1.70 -16.62 -11.91
N ASN A 212 -0.38 -16.46 -12.13
CA ASN A 212 0.24 -16.56 -13.46
C ASN A 212 1.19 -17.77 -13.60
N MET A 213 1.25 -18.65 -12.60
CA MET A 213 2.14 -19.82 -12.64
C MET A 213 1.34 -21.05 -13.08
N SER A 214 1.76 -21.67 -14.18
CA SER A 214 1.20 -22.95 -14.62
C SER A 214 1.77 -24.09 -13.77
N GLY A 215 0.90 -24.92 -13.19
CA GLY A 215 1.28 -26.05 -12.35
C GLY A 215 0.32 -27.21 -12.50
N THR A 216 0.81 -28.44 -12.32
CA THR A 216 -0.06 -29.62 -12.16
C THR A 216 -0.23 -29.92 -10.67
N PHE A 217 -1.46 -29.72 -10.19
CA PHE A 217 -1.82 -29.94 -8.78
C PHE A 217 -2.66 -31.22 -8.67
N SER A 218 -2.05 -32.29 -8.15
CA SER A 218 -2.76 -33.52 -7.77
C SER A 218 -3.21 -33.45 -6.30
N ASN A 219 -4.04 -34.40 -5.85
CA ASN A 219 -4.50 -34.46 -4.45
C ASN A 219 -3.35 -34.59 -3.46
N ASN A 220 -2.27 -35.28 -3.83
CA ASN A 220 -1.16 -35.55 -2.91
C ASN A 220 0.19 -35.07 -3.46
N ARG A 221 0.23 -34.42 -4.62
CA ARG A 221 1.48 -34.03 -5.29
C ARG A 221 1.30 -32.69 -5.96
N VAL A 222 2.29 -31.82 -5.82
CA VAL A 222 2.38 -30.57 -6.57
C VAL A 222 3.63 -30.60 -7.41
N SER A 223 3.44 -30.45 -8.72
CA SER A 223 4.52 -30.26 -9.68
C SER A 223 4.31 -28.87 -10.27
N SER A 224 5.06 -27.88 -9.80
CA SER A 224 4.96 -26.52 -10.36
C SER A 224 5.72 -26.50 -11.69
N THR A 225 4.99 -26.31 -12.79
CA THR A 225 5.54 -26.32 -14.15
C THR A 225 6.07 -24.95 -14.60
N GLY A 226 6.28 -24.02 -13.67
CA GLY A 226 6.99 -22.75 -13.92
C GLY A 226 8.44 -22.77 -13.41
N ASN A 227 8.66 -23.30 -12.21
CA ASN A 227 9.92 -23.16 -11.47
C ASN A 227 10.64 -24.50 -11.22
N GLY A 228 10.13 -25.60 -11.78
CA GLY A 228 10.72 -26.94 -11.63
C GLY A 228 10.56 -27.57 -10.24
N ILE A 229 9.89 -26.89 -9.29
CA ILE A 229 9.71 -27.38 -7.92
C ILE A 229 8.67 -28.51 -7.89
N THR A 230 9.11 -29.66 -7.37
CA THR A 230 8.30 -30.86 -7.15
C THR A 230 8.19 -31.15 -5.66
N ILE A 231 6.95 -31.34 -5.20
CA ILE A 231 6.60 -31.61 -3.81
C ILE A 231 6.00 -33.01 -3.74
N THR A 232 6.67 -33.92 -3.03
CA THR A 232 6.34 -35.35 -2.99
C THR A 232 6.02 -35.77 -1.56
N PRO A 233 4.93 -36.52 -1.32
CA PRO A 233 4.59 -36.99 0.02
C PRO A 233 5.61 -38.05 0.48
N LEU A 234 6.00 -37.99 1.74
CA LEU A 234 6.89 -38.96 2.39
C LEU A 234 6.08 -40.08 3.04
N ALA A 235 6.64 -41.30 3.10
CA ALA A 235 5.97 -42.46 3.69
C ALA A 235 5.75 -42.32 5.21
N GLU A 236 6.65 -41.60 5.90
CA GLU A 236 6.62 -41.34 7.34
C GLU A 236 5.75 -40.13 7.72
N GLY A 237 5.07 -39.52 6.74
CA GLY A 237 4.32 -38.28 6.90
C GLY A 237 5.13 -37.05 6.50
N GLY A 238 4.43 -35.99 6.10
CA GLY A 238 5.03 -34.76 5.56
C GLY A 238 5.33 -34.83 4.07
N TYR A 239 6.04 -33.80 3.58
CA TYR A 239 6.35 -33.64 2.16
C TYR A 239 7.83 -33.30 1.97
N SER A 240 8.46 -33.92 0.99
CA SER A 240 9.78 -33.54 0.50
C SER A 240 9.67 -32.56 -0.67
N LEU A 241 10.58 -31.60 -0.71
CA LEU A 241 10.68 -30.61 -1.77
C LEU A 241 11.98 -30.80 -2.53
N SER A 242 11.89 -30.73 -3.86
CA SER A 242 13.00 -30.87 -4.79
C SER A 242 12.78 -29.95 -5.99
N GLY A 243 13.84 -29.48 -6.64
CA GLY A 243 13.76 -28.66 -7.84
C GLY A 243 14.94 -27.70 -7.96
N ASP A 244 15.23 -27.28 -9.18
CA ASP A 244 16.40 -26.47 -9.52
C ASP A 244 16.34 -25.06 -8.90
N GLU A 245 15.15 -24.51 -8.64
CA GLU A 245 15.02 -23.23 -7.91
C GLU A 245 15.31 -23.33 -6.41
N LEU A 246 15.40 -24.55 -5.86
CA LEU A 246 15.79 -24.76 -4.47
C LEU A 246 17.31 -24.96 -4.32
N THR A 247 18.03 -25.15 -5.42
CA THR A 247 19.49 -25.16 -5.43
C THR A 247 20.04 -23.74 -5.64
N ARG A 248 21.29 -23.56 -5.26
CA ARG A 248 21.98 -22.26 -5.16
C ARG A 248 23.17 -22.25 -6.13
N TYR A 249 23.41 -21.09 -6.73
CA TYR A 249 24.47 -20.93 -7.72
C TYR A 249 25.82 -20.63 -7.05
N GLU A 250 26.89 -20.58 -7.84
CA GLU A 250 28.21 -20.23 -7.33
C GLU A 250 28.21 -18.85 -6.62
N GLY A 251 28.75 -18.81 -5.41
CA GLY A 251 28.79 -17.63 -4.55
C GLY A 251 27.55 -17.41 -3.67
N ASP A 252 26.47 -18.17 -3.87
CA ASP A 252 25.30 -18.10 -2.98
C ASP A 252 25.57 -18.78 -1.62
N VAL A 253 24.88 -18.31 -0.58
CA VAL A 253 24.88 -18.93 0.75
C VAL A 253 24.34 -20.37 0.71
N CYS A 254 24.98 -21.25 1.45
CA CYS A 254 24.60 -22.66 1.60
C CYS A 254 24.81 -23.14 3.04
N ASP A 255 24.09 -24.18 3.46
CA ASP A 255 24.36 -24.87 4.74
C ASP A 255 25.04 -26.23 4.51
N THR A 256 24.75 -26.84 3.35
CA THR A 256 25.17 -28.18 2.95
C THR A 256 25.48 -28.22 1.45
N THR A 257 26.29 -29.19 1.02
CA THR A 257 26.58 -29.39 -0.42
C THR A 257 25.32 -29.63 -1.27
N PHE A 258 24.27 -30.23 -0.69
CA PHE A 258 22.98 -30.44 -1.38
C PHE A 258 22.16 -29.16 -1.59
N ASP A 259 22.61 -28.02 -1.07
CA ASP A 259 22.03 -26.71 -1.38
C ASP A 259 22.57 -26.16 -2.69
N CYS A 260 23.71 -26.65 -3.17
CA CYS A 260 24.38 -26.10 -4.32
C CYS A 260 23.98 -26.83 -5.61
N ASP A 261 24.03 -26.11 -6.73
CA ASP A 261 23.82 -26.70 -8.05
C ASP A 261 24.89 -27.77 -8.39
N GLY A 262 24.59 -28.64 -9.35
CA GLY A 262 25.46 -29.77 -9.70
C GLY A 262 26.90 -29.35 -10.02
N GLY A 263 27.87 -29.96 -9.34
CA GLY A 263 29.30 -29.67 -9.50
C GLY A 263 29.84 -28.56 -8.60
N LEU A 264 29.01 -28.02 -7.71
CA LEU A 264 29.40 -27.10 -6.64
C LEU A 264 29.42 -27.81 -5.29
N GLU A 265 30.31 -27.39 -4.41
CA GLU A 265 30.38 -27.82 -3.01
C GLU A 265 30.15 -26.64 -2.08
N CYS A 266 29.47 -26.89 -0.95
CA CYS A 266 29.30 -25.88 0.07
C CYS A 266 30.57 -25.81 0.93
N LYS A 267 31.33 -24.72 0.79
CA LYS A 267 32.63 -24.52 1.46
C LYS A 267 32.66 -23.20 2.21
N GLU A 268 33.56 -23.12 3.19
CA GLU A 268 33.86 -21.86 3.87
C GLU A 268 34.35 -20.83 2.84
N ASP A 269 33.75 -19.65 2.86
CA ASP A 269 34.10 -18.55 1.96
C ASP A 269 35.19 -17.70 2.62
N ASP A 270 36.45 -18.09 2.44
CA ASP A 270 37.60 -17.41 3.05
C ASP A 270 37.62 -15.89 2.75
N GLU A 271 37.17 -15.49 1.55
CA GLU A 271 37.11 -14.09 1.16
C GLU A 271 36.02 -13.36 1.97
N ALA A 272 34.79 -13.90 2.01
CA ALA A 272 33.69 -13.32 2.77
C ALA A 272 33.97 -13.31 4.28
N ILE A 273 34.56 -14.38 4.81
CA ILE A 273 34.99 -14.50 6.21
C ILE A 273 36.02 -13.41 6.51
N SER A 274 37.05 -13.26 5.68
CA SER A 274 38.11 -12.24 5.91
C SER A 274 37.56 -10.82 5.88
N LEU A 275 36.60 -10.55 4.98
CA LEU A 275 35.93 -9.26 4.87
C LEU A 275 35.07 -8.97 6.10
N CYS A 276 34.30 -9.97 6.57
CA CYS A 276 33.50 -9.89 7.78
C CYS A 276 34.38 -9.64 9.01
N GLN A 277 35.44 -10.42 9.20
CA GLN A 277 36.36 -10.27 10.32
C GLN A 277 37.04 -8.89 10.31
N SER A 278 37.42 -8.38 9.12
CA SER A 278 37.97 -7.03 8.96
C SER A 278 36.98 -5.95 9.39
N ARG A 279 35.69 -6.11 9.07
CA ARG A 279 34.63 -5.21 9.54
C ARG A 279 34.46 -5.28 11.06
N CYS A 280 34.39 -6.48 11.64
CA CYS A 280 34.31 -6.66 13.10
C CYS A 280 35.47 -5.98 13.83
N ARG A 281 36.70 -6.09 13.31
CA ARG A 281 37.89 -5.43 13.91
C ARG A 281 37.90 -3.91 13.77
N LYS A 282 37.22 -3.36 12.75
CA LYS A 282 37.08 -1.90 12.57
C LYS A 282 36.04 -1.31 13.52
N LEU A 283 35.06 -2.10 13.95
CA LEU A 283 34.11 -1.70 14.98
C LEU A 283 34.89 -1.57 16.30
N ARG A 284 34.74 -0.42 16.99
CA ARG A 284 35.40 -0.15 18.29
C ARG A 284 34.72 -0.92 19.43
N PHE A 285 34.54 -2.23 19.25
CA PHE A 285 33.97 -3.10 20.25
C PHE A 285 35.00 -3.41 21.34
N GLY A 286 34.51 -3.46 22.59
CA GLY A 286 35.27 -4.08 23.66
C GLY A 286 35.45 -5.58 23.41
N PRO A 287 36.43 -6.24 24.06
CA PRO A 287 36.75 -7.65 23.83
C PRO A 287 35.54 -8.59 24.02
N SER A 288 34.59 -8.23 24.89
CA SER A 288 33.36 -9.01 25.12
C SER A 288 32.38 -9.05 23.94
N ARG A 289 32.46 -8.09 23.00
CA ARG A 289 31.59 -8.03 21.81
C ARG A 289 32.34 -8.33 20.51
N LEU A 290 33.67 -8.27 20.53
CA LEU A 290 34.47 -8.60 19.37
C LEU A 290 34.40 -10.10 19.05
N GLN A 291 34.50 -10.97 20.07
CA GLN A 291 34.51 -12.41 19.84
C GLN A 291 33.18 -12.92 19.24
N PRO A 292 32.00 -12.57 19.78
CA PRO A 292 30.73 -12.94 19.14
C PRO A 292 30.61 -12.48 17.68
N CYS A 293 31.10 -11.27 17.37
CA CYS A 293 31.11 -10.76 15.99
C CYS A 293 31.98 -11.61 15.06
N LEU A 294 33.16 -12.03 15.54
CA LEU A 294 34.06 -12.87 14.75
C LEU A 294 33.51 -14.29 14.59
N ASP A 295 32.84 -14.82 15.62
CA ASP A 295 32.22 -16.14 15.60
C ASP A 295 31.02 -16.18 14.64
N GLU A 296 30.30 -15.06 14.48
CA GLU A 296 29.24 -14.88 13.48
C GLU A 296 29.76 -14.73 12.04
N CYS A 297 31.07 -14.57 11.83
CA CYS A 297 31.63 -14.41 10.48
C CYS A 297 31.84 -15.73 9.72
N VAL A 298 31.48 -16.88 10.28
CA VAL A 298 31.58 -18.17 9.58
C VAL A 298 30.49 -18.20 8.51
N LEU A 299 30.90 -18.04 7.25
CA LEU A 299 30.03 -17.99 6.10
C LEU A 299 30.39 -19.15 5.17
N TYR A 300 29.37 -19.87 4.72
CA TYR A 300 29.51 -20.92 3.72
C TYR A 300 28.85 -20.49 2.41
N SER A 301 29.56 -20.70 1.30
CA SER A 301 29.07 -20.41 -0.04
C SER A 301 29.28 -21.59 -0.99
N CYS A 302 28.45 -21.68 -2.02
CA CYS A 302 28.59 -22.67 -3.07
C CYS A 302 29.79 -22.33 -3.96
N GLN A 303 30.78 -23.22 -4.03
CA GLN A 303 32.02 -23.01 -4.79
C GLN A 303 32.29 -24.19 -5.72
N THR A 304 32.91 -23.92 -6.86
CA THR A 304 33.33 -24.98 -7.79
C THR A 304 34.30 -25.95 -7.11
N VAL A 305 34.08 -27.25 -7.30
CA VAL A 305 35.05 -28.26 -6.86
C VAL A 305 36.27 -28.10 -7.76
N ALA A 306 37.36 -27.54 -7.22
CA ALA A 306 38.64 -27.58 -7.90
C ALA A 306 38.92 -29.05 -8.20
N SER A 307 38.79 -29.43 -9.47
CA SER A 307 39.20 -30.73 -9.94
C SER A 307 40.71 -30.73 -9.78
N ASP A 308 41.21 -31.37 -8.72
CA ASP A 308 42.63 -31.57 -8.51
C ASP A 308 43.20 -32.18 -9.79
N ALA A 309 43.92 -31.35 -10.55
CA ALA A 309 44.54 -31.67 -11.83
C ALA A 309 45.96 -32.20 -11.62
#